data_AF-R1FIL9-F1
#
_entry.id   AF-R1FIL9-F1
#
_cell.length_a   1.000
_cell.length_b   1.000
_cell.length_c   1.000
_cell.angle_alpha   90.00
_cell.angle_beta   90.00
_cell.angle_gamma   90.00
#
_symmetry.space_group_name_H-M   'P 1'
#
loop_
_entity.id
_entity.type
_entity.pdbx_description
1 polymer ?
#
loop_
_entity_poly.entity_id
_entity_poly.type
_entity_poly.pdbx_seq_one_letter_code
_entity_poly.pdbx_strand_id
1 'polypeptide(L)'
;MAHFADDPSLLAALNGDTDIFRGIAACVFKKAVADVTDDERNRAKQLSYQILYKAGPARLAAELAVQPEEARALIRSFDDTFPGVAAYERNLVIHARANGYVQTIGGRRRWLPALKSTKGEERRKAERQCINTLCQGSAADLIKRAMVAIDDRLLRMSGGVAPRGRLLLQVHDELVFEVEEGGAAALRDAVTKAMVHDAAMLKVPLRIVIKQGPSLGQLETESDNLTQTQWAGH
;
A
#
# COMPACT_ATOMS: atom_id res chain seq x y z
N MET A 1 -3.63 -3.68 3.48
CA MET A 1 -4.67 -3.81 4.53
C MET A 1 -5.98 -4.35 3.98
N ALA A 2 -6.57 -3.75 2.95
CA ALA A 2 -7.86 -4.19 2.38
C ALA A 2 -7.94 -5.71 2.09
N HIS A 3 -6.91 -6.27 1.46
CA HIS A 3 -6.82 -7.72 1.22
C HIS A 3 -6.94 -8.58 2.49
N PHE A 4 -6.35 -8.13 3.60
CA PHE A 4 -6.35 -8.86 4.86
C PHE A 4 -7.64 -8.67 5.65
N ALA A 5 -8.11 -7.43 5.74
CA ALA A 5 -9.26 -7.05 6.55
C ALA A 5 -10.58 -7.51 5.95
N ASP A 6 -10.63 -7.69 4.63
CA ASP A 6 -11.84 -8.08 3.88
C ASP A 6 -13.04 -7.16 4.17
N ASP A 7 -12.75 -5.89 4.45
CA ASP A 7 -13.76 -4.88 4.77
C ASP A 7 -14.52 -4.48 3.49
N PRO A 8 -15.84 -4.69 3.40
CA PRO A 8 -16.59 -4.44 2.17
C PRO A 8 -16.51 -2.99 1.69
N SER A 9 -16.55 -2.03 2.62
CA SER A 9 -16.48 -0.59 2.32
C SER A 9 -15.12 -0.22 1.74
N LEU A 10 -14.04 -0.71 2.35
CA LEU A 10 -12.69 -0.46 1.87
C LEU A 10 -12.42 -1.17 0.53
N LEU A 11 -12.91 -2.39 0.35
CA LEU A 11 -12.81 -3.11 -0.93
C LEU A 11 -13.55 -2.37 -2.04
N ALA A 12 -14.78 -1.90 -1.78
CA ALA A 12 -15.55 -1.13 -2.74
C ALA A 12 -14.84 0.18 -3.13
N ALA A 13 -14.30 0.91 -2.14
CA ALA A 13 -13.57 2.16 -2.37
C ALA A 13 -12.28 1.97 -3.21
N LEU A 14 -11.63 0.80 -3.12
CA LEU A 14 -10.38 0.51 -3.84
C LEU A 14 -10.60 -0.15 -5.22
N ASN A 15 -11.69 -0.89 -5.37
CA ASN A 15 -12.03 -1.58 -6.61
C ASN A 15 -12.77 -0.68 -7.62
N GLY A 16 -13.41 0.41 -7.17
CA GLY A 16 -14.11 1.34 -8.06
C GLY A 16 -13.18 2.24 -8.90
N ASP A 17 -13.69 2.82 -9.98
CA ASP A 17 -12.91 3.60 -10.95
C ASP A 17 -12.63 5.04 -10.50
N THR A 18 -13.11 5.40 -9.32
CA THR A 18 -12.88 6.72 -8.73
C THR A 18 -11.48 6.81 -8.13
N ASP A 19 -11.02 8.05 -7.95
CA ASP A 19 -9.83 8.32 -7.17
C ASP A 19 -9.98 7.73 -5.75
N ILE A 20 -9.04 6.87 -5.37
CA ILE A 20 -9.07 6.12 -4.11
C ILE A 20 -9.25 7.06 -2.91
N PHE A 21 -8.55 8.19 -2.90
CA PHE A 21 -8.60 9.12 -1.77
C PHE A 21 -9.88 9.94 -1.75
N ARG A 22 -10.47 10.26 -2.92
CA ARG A 22 -11.83 10.83 -3.00
C ARG A 22 -12.89 9.83 -2.53
N GLY A 23 -12.75 8.54 -2.88
CA GLY A 23 -13.62 7.47 -2.38
C GLY A 23 -13.55 7.35 -0.86
N ILE A 24 -12.35 7.29 -0.30
CA ILE A 24 -12.15 7.24 1.17
C ILE A 24 -12.68 8.52 1.83
N ALA A 25 -12.41 9.70 1.26
CA ALA A 25 -12.92 10.97 1.76
C ALA A 25 -14.45 10.99 1.79
N ALA A 26 -15.11 10.56 0.72
CA ALA A 26 -16.56 10.45 0.63
C ALA A 26 -17.14 9.56 1.74
N CYS A 27 -16.49 8.42 2.01
CA CYS A 27 -16.88 7.51 3.09
C CYS A 27 -16.69 8.14 4.49
N VAL A 28 -15.55 8.80 4.74
CA VAL A 28 -15.21 9.39 6.05
C VAL A 28 -16.03 10.65 6.33
N PHE A 29 -16.23 11.51 5.33
CA PHE A 29 -16.98 12.77 5.45
C PHE A 29 -18.48 12.59 5.16
N LYS A 30 -18.93 11.37 4.84
CA LYS A 30 -20.33 10.99 4.60
C LYS A 30 -21.02 11.88 3.55
N LYS A 31 -20.41 12.01 2.38
CA LYS A 31 -20.95 12.79 1.25
C LYS A 31 -20.66 12.14 -0.10
N ALA A 32 -21.26 12.64 -1.17
CA ALA A 32 -21.02 12.11 -2.51
C ALA A 32 -19.57 12.38 -2.95
N VAL A 33 -19.00 11.46 -3.75
CA VAL A 33 -17.62 11.59 -4.29
C VAL A 33 -17.45 12.87 -5.10
N ALA A 34 -18.51 13.31 -5.79
CA ALA A 34 -18.53 14.55 -6.57
C ALA A 34 -18.38 15.81 -5.71
N ASP A 35 -18.83 15.76 -4.44
CA ASP A 35 -18.79 16.88 -3.51
C ASP A 35 -17.50 16.92 -2.67
N VAL A 36 -16.57 15.99 -2.92
CA VAL A 36 -15.26 15.96 -2.25
C VAL A 36 -14.36 17.02 -2.87
N THR A 37 -13.85 17.93 -2.04
CA THR A 37 -12.90 18.95 -2.45
C THR A 37 -11.48 18.37 -2.54
N ASP A 38 -10.57 19.06 -3.24
CA ASP A 38 -9.18 18.62 -3.32
C ASP A 38 -8.47 18.66 -1.95
N ASP A 39 -8.85 19.59 -1.08
CA ASP A 39 -8.35 19.66 0.29
C ASP A 39 -8.77 18.44 1.11
N GLU A 40 -10.03 18.01 0.99
CA GLU A 40 -10.53 16.81 1.67
C GLU A 40 -9.93 15.53 1.11
N ARG A 41 -9.71 15.47 -0.21
CA ARG A 41 -8.96 14.39 -0.84
C ARG A 41 -7.54 14.30 -0.26
N ASN A 42 -6.84 15.42 -0.18
CA ASN A 42 -5.48 15.48 0.36
C ASN A 42 -5.45 15.11 1.85
N ARG A 43 -6.44 15.57 2.62
CA ARG A 43 -6.60 15.22 4.02
C ARG A 43 -6.89 13.73 4.22
N ALA A 44 -7.78 13.15 3.40
CA ALA A 44 -8.05 11.71 3.40
C ALA A 44 -6.82 10.89 2.99
N LYS A 45 -6.02 11.38 2.05
CA LYS A 45 -4.73 10.79 1.69
C LYS A 45 -3.78 10.75 2.89
N GLN A 46 -3.54 11.88 3.54
CA GLN A 46 -2.69 11.96 4.73
C GLN A 46 -3.21 11.04 5.85
N LEU A 47 -4.52 11.10 6.12
CA LEU A 47 -5.17 10.26 7.12
C LEU A 47 -5.03 8.76 6.81
N SER A 48 -5.24 8.35 5.56
CA SER A 48 -5.08 6.95 5.14
C SER A 48 -3.67 6.45 5.40
N TYR A 49 -2.65 7.22 5.03
CA TYR A 49 -1.26 6.85 5.31
C TYR A 49 -0.99 6.76 6.81
N GLN A 50 -1.43 7.73 7.60
CA GLN A 50 -1.15 7.76 9.03
C GLN A 50 -1.91 6.69 9.82
N ILE A 51 -3.16 6.41 9.47
CA ILE A 51 -3.96 5.40 10.15
C ILE A 51 -3.53 3.98 9.75
N LEU A 52 -3.28 3.73 8.46
CA LEU A 52 -2.79 2.41 7.99
C LEU A 52 -1.39 2.07 8.51
N TYR A 53 -0.57 3.09 8.81
CA TYR A 53 0.75 2.94 9.43
C TYR A 53 0.77 3.20 10.94
N LYS A 54 -0.41 3.27 11.58
CA LYS A 54 -0.61 3.40 13.03
C LYS A 54 0.21 4.50 13.69
N ALA A 55 0.22 5.69 13.09
CA ALA A 55 0.58 6.88 13.83
C ALA A 55 -0.38 7.09 15.01
N GLY A 56 0.18 7.34 16.20
CA GLY A 56 -0.63 7.66 17.37
C GLY A 56 -1.36 9.00 17.19
N PRO A 57 -2.42 9.28 17.97
CA PRO A 57 -3.20 10.52 17.84
C PRO A 57 -2.35 11.80 17.90
N ALA A 58 -1.29 11.81 18.72
CA ALA A 58 -0.37 12.95 18.82
C ALA A 58 0.41 13.20 17.53
N ARG A 59 0.86 12.12 16.86
CA ARG A 59 1.56 12.24 15.58
C ARG A 59 0.60 12.66 14.47
N LEU A 60 -0.60 12.08 14.45
CA LEU A 60 -1.64 12.47 13.50
C LEU A 60 -2.02 13.95 13.66
N ALA A 61 -2.19 14.43 14.89
CA ALA A 61 -2.46 15.83 15.18
C ALA A 61 -1.36 16.77 14.66
N ALA A 62 -0.10 16.41 14.90
CA ALA A 62 1.05 17.19 14.42
C ALA A 62 1.14 17.22 12.89
N GLU A 63 0.94 16.08 12.22
CA GLU A 63 1.05 15.99 10.76
C GLU A 63 -0.13 16.65 10.03
N LEU A 64 -1.33 16.61 10.61
CA LEU A 64 -2.52 17.27 10.05
C LEU A 64 -2.66 18.73 10.51
N ALA A 65 -1.77 19.21 11.38
CA ALA A 65 -1.87 20.53 12.03
C ALA A 65 -3.24 20.79 12.70
N VAL A 66 -3.78 19.78 13.38
CA VAL A 66 -5.08 19.83 14.08
C VAL A 66 -4.92 19.59 15.58
N GLN A 67 -5.98 19.87 16.35
CA GLN A 67 -5.98 19.56 17.78
C GLN A 67 -6.02 18.05 18.05
N PRO A 68 -5.42 17.55 19.16
CA PRO A 68 -5.44 16.14 19.52
C PRO A 68 -6.84 15.51 19.57
N GLU A 69 -7.83 16.27 20.01
CA GLU A 69 -9.24 15.86 20.09
C GLU A 69 -9.83 15.59 18.70
N GLU A 70 -9.52 16.45 17.74
CA GLU A 70 -9.94 16.32 16.35
C GLU A 70 -9.25 15.11 15.69
N ALA A 71 -7.95 14.92 15.92
CA ALA A 71 -7.24 13.73 15.46
C ALA A 71 -7.84 12.43 16.00
N ARG A 72 -8.26 12.40 17.28
CA ARG A 72 -8.97 11.25 17.87
C ARG A 72 -10.34 11.03 17.23
N ALA A 73 -11.08 12.10 16.95
CA ALA A 73 -12.38 12.01 16.27
C ALA A 73 -12.24 11.45 14.85
N LEU A 74 -11.20 11.88 14.11
CA LEU A 74 -10.88 11.37 12.79
C LEU A 74 -10.52 9.87 12.81
N ILE A 75 -9.71 9.43 13.77
CA ILE A 75 -9.38 8.01 13.94
C ILE A 75 -10.65 7.19 14.19
N ARG A 76 -11.52 7.65 15.11
CA ARG A 76 -12.80 6.99 15.37
C ARG A 76 -13.69 6.92 14.14
N SER A 77 -13.82 8.03 13.41
CA SER A 77 -14.61 8.06 12.17
C SER A 77 -14.10 7.04 11.16
N PHE A 78 -12.77 6.93 10.99
CA PHE A 78 -12.17 5.93 10.11
C PHE A 78 -12.45 4.49 10.58
N ASP A 79 -12.30 4.20 11.87
CA ASP A 79 -12.59 2.88 12.43
C ASP A 79 -14.08 2.51 12.29
N ASP A 80 -14.99 3.48 12.44
CA ASP A 80 -16.44 3.32 12.25
C ASP A 80 -16.80 3.12 10.77
N THR A 81 -16.07 3.77 9.85
CA THR A 81 -16.25 3.61 8.40
C THR A 81 -15.75 2.25 7.91
N PHE A 82 -14.65 1.74 8.48
CA PHE A 82 -13.99 0.50 8.06
C PHE A 82 -13.87 -0.51 9.22
N PRO A 83 -15.00 -1.00 9.76
CA PRO A 83 -15.01 -1.84 10.96
C PRO A 83 -14.25 -3.17 10.79
N GLY A 84 -14.17 -3.70 9.56
CA GLY A 84 -13.41 -4.90 9.25
C GLY A 84 -11.91 -4.71 9.44
N VAL A 85 -11.39 -3.50 9.19
CA VAL A 85 -9.97 -3.17 9.45
C VAL A 85 -9.67 -3.22 10.93
N ALA A 86 -10.47 -2.52 11.75
CA ALA A 86 -10.29 -2.51 13.20
C ALA A 86 -10.44 -3.91 13.81
N ALA A 87 -11.42 -4.70 13.34
CA ALA A 87 -11.62 -6.08 13.77
C ALA A 87 -10.40 -6.96 13.42
N TYR A 88 -9.91 -6.88 12.19
CA TYR A 88 -8.77 -7.65 11.74
C TYR A 88 -7.50 -7.32 12.53
N GLU A 89 -7.21 -6.04 12.78
CA GLU A 89 -6.04 -5.63 13.57
C GLU A 89 -6.09 -6.14 15.02
N ARG A 90 -7.26 -6.08 15.66
CA ARG A 90 -7.45 -6.65 17.00
C ARG A 90 -7.15 -8.16 16.99
N ASN A 91 -7.70 -8.87 16.02
CA ASN A 91 -7.50 -10.32 15.89
C ASN A 91 -6.04 -10.67 15.58
N LEU A 92 -5.37 -9.88 14.75
CA LEU A 92 -3.95 -10.04 14.45
C LEU A 92 -3.10 -9.90 15.72
N VAL A 93 -3.38 -8.90 16.56
CA VAL A 93 -2.67 -8.71 17.84
C VAL A 93 -2.93 -9.87 18.80
N ILE A 94 -4.17 -10.36 18.90
CA ILE A 94 -4.52 -11.53 19.72
C ILE A 94 -3.73 -12.75 19.25
N HIS A 95 -3.75 -13.02 17.94
CA HIS A 95 -3.00 -14.12 17.34
C HIS A 95 -1.49 -13.98 17.58
N ALA A 96 -0.92 -12.79 17.37
CA ALA A 96 0.50 -12.55 17.56
C ALA A 96 0.92 -12.65 19.02
N ARG A 97 0.06 -12.27 19.97
CA ARG A 97 0.30 -12.47 21.41
C ARG A 97 0.31 -13.94 21.78
N ALA A 98 -0.63 -14.74 21.25
CA ALA A 98 -0.68 -16.18 21.50
C ALA A 98 0.57 -16.88 20.97
N ASN A 99 0.93 -16.61 19.70
CA ASN A 99 2.00 -17.31 18.98
C ASN A 99 3.40 -16.70 19.15
N GLY A 100 3.50 -15.44 19.59
CA GLY A 100 4.77 -14.71 19.76
C GLY A 100 5.35 -14.09 18.49
N TYR A 101 4.66 -14.20 17.35
CA TYR A 101 5.10 -13.64 16.07
C TYR A 101 3.97 -13.09 15.22
N VAL A 102 4.32 -12.24 14.26
CA VAL A 102 3.48 -11.81 13.14
C VAL A 102 4.07 -12.32 11.83
N GLN A 103 3.22 -12.65 10.84
CA GLN A 103 3.63 -13.18 9.55
C GLN A 103 3.17 -12.25 8.42
N THR A 104 4.04 -12.01 7.43
CA THR A 104 3.73 -11.22 6.23
C THR A 104 3.03 -12.07 5.17
N ILE A 105 2.49 -11.45 4.11
CA ILE A 105 1.89 -12.17 2.97
C ILE A 105 2.88 -13.12 2.29
N GLY A 106 4.18 -12.79 2.30
CA GLY A 106 5.24 -13.64 1.78
C GLY A 106 5.62 -14.81 2.70
N GLY A 107 4.98 -14.94 3.85
CA GLY A 107 5.22 -16.00 4.82
C GLY A 107 6.35 -15.73 5.81
N ARG A 108 7.05 -14.60 5.72
CA ARG A 108 8.13 -14.23 6.64
C ARG A 108 7.57 -13.91 8.02
N ARG A 109 8.19 -14.46 9.07
CA ARG A 109 7.79 -14.24 10.47
C ARG A 109 8.70 -13.24 11.16
N ARG A 110 8.13 -12.34 11.96
CA ARG A 110 8.85 -11.49 12.90
C ARG A 110 8.41 -11.82 14.32
N TRP A 111 9.35 -12.23 15.14
CA TRP A 111 9.13 -12.48 16.56
C TRP A 111 9.04 -11.16 17.34
N LEU A 112 8.02 -11.06 18.19
CA LEU A 112 7.74 -9.87 18.98
C LEU A 112 7.51 -10.28 20.45
N PRO A 113 8.57 -10.66 21.19
CA PRO A 113 8.43 -11.17 22.56
C PRO A 113 7.77 -10.16 23.51
N ALA A 114 7.97 -8.86 23.26
CA ALA A 114 7.37 -7.76 24.03
C ALA A 114 5.83 -7.72 23.97
N LEU A 115 5.17 -8.49 23.08
CA LEU A 115 3.72 -8.66 23.09
C LEU A 115 3.20 -9.26 24.40
N LYS A 116 4.03 -10.05 25.11
CA LYS A 116 3.73 -10.63 26.42
C LYS A 116 4.28 -9.82 27.60
N SER A 117 4.85 -8.63 27.35
CA SER A 117 5.42 -7.79 28.42
C SER A 117 4.33 -7.36 29.42
N THR A 118 4.67 -7.40 30.70
CA THR A 118 3.84 -6.86 31.79
C THR A 118 3.83 -5.33 31.77
N LYS A 119 4.87 -4.70 31.22
CA LYS A 119 4.95 -3.24 31.04
C LYS A 119 4.05 -2.80 29.89
N GLY A 120 3.04 -2.00 30.22
CA GLY A 120 2.02 -1.57 29.25
C GLY A 120 2.56 -0.77 28.06
N GLU A 121 3.63 0.01 28.25
CA GLU A 121 4.25 0.78 27.16
C GLU A 121 4.97 -0.12 26.14
N GLU A 122 5.82 -1.03 26.61
CA GLU A 122 6.52 -2.01 25.78
C GLU A 122 5.53 -2.86 24.98
N ARG A 123 4.45 -3.31 25.64
CA ARG A 123 3.38 -4.07 25.00
C ARG A 123 2.67 -3.28 23.90
N ARG A 124 2.26 -2.03 24.17
CA ARG A 124 1.63 -1.16 23.15
C ARG A 124 2.57 -0.85 21.98
N LYS A 125 3.87 -0.73 22.24
CA LYS A 125 4.89 -0.57 21.18
C LYS A 125 4.97 -1.83 20.32
N ALA A 126 4.97 -3.01 20.92
CA ALA A 126 4.98 -4.29 20.21
C ALA A 126 3.72 -4.51 19.37
N GLU A 127 2.55 -4.09 19.85
CA GLU A 127 1.29 -4.14 19.08
C GLU A 127 1.35 -3.28 17.82
N ARG A 128 1.85 -2.04 17.94
CA ARG A 128 2.08 -1.18 16.76
C ARG A 128 3.08 -1.81 15.80
N GLN A 129 4.15 -2.41 16.31
CA GLN A 129 5.12 -3.14 15.49
C GLN A 129 4.49 -4.35 14.78
N CYS A 130 3.52 -5.02 15.40
CA CYS A 130 2.79 -6.13 14.78
C CYS A 130 2.07 -5.67 13.51
N ILE A 131 1.22 -4.63 13.62
CA ILE A 131 0.47 -4.09 12.48
C ILE A 131 1.43 -3.56 11.41
N ASN A 132 2.44 -2.77 11.80
CA ASN A 132 3.40 -2.20 10.86
C ASN A 132 4.20 -3.27 10.13
N THR A 133 4.56 -4.36 10.81
CA THR A 133 5.25 -5.49 10.18
C THR A 133 4.36 -6.19 9.17
N LEU A 134 3.07 -6.38 9.48
CA LEU A 134 2.14 -6.94 8.51
C LEU A 134 2.05 -6.05 7.27
N CYS A 135 1.78 -4.75 7.44
CA CYS A 135 1.58 -3.84 6.31
C CYS A 135 2.87 -3.64 5.50
N GLN A 136 3.92 -3.10 6.12
CA GLN A 136 5.16 -2.74 5.43
C GLN A 136 5.96 -3.97 5.03
N GLY A 137 5.97 -5.01 5.88
CA GLY A 137 6.66 -6.26 5.57
C GLY A 137 6.01 -6.99 4.39
N SER A 138 4.68 -6.96 4.29
CA SER A 138 3.99 -7.54 3.13
C SER A 138 4.18 -6.70 1.87
N ALA A 139 4.14 -5.36 1.97
CA ALA A 139 4.48 -4.49 0.84
C ALA A 139 5.91 -4.76 0.31
N ALA A 140 6.87 -4.93 1.23
CA ALA A 140 8.24 -5.30 0.90
C ALA A 140 8.36 -6.70 0.27
N ASP A 141 7.44 -7.62 0.55
CA ASP A 141 7.41 -8.93 -0.11
C ASP A 141 6.87 -8.81 -1.54
N LEU A 142 5.80 -8.04 -1.73
CA LEU A 142 5.19 -7.82 -3.05
C LEU A 142 6.16 -7.14 -4.01
N ILE A 143 6.83 -6.07 -3.57
CA ILE A 143 7.77 -5.35 -4.42
C ILE A 143 8.97 -6.22 -4.81
N LYS A 144 9.48 -7.06 -3.90
CA LYS A 144 10.57 -8.00 -4.20
C LYS A 144 10.15 -9.08 -5.18
N ARG A 145 8.93 -9.62 -5.05
CA ARG A 145 8.37 -10.56 -6.03
C ARG A 145 8.23 -9.91 -7.40
N ALA A 146 7.74 -8.67 -7.44
CA ALA A 146 7.65 -7.90 -8.68
C ALA A 146 9.04 -7.68 -9.30
N MET A 147 10.05 -7.30 -8.52
CA MET A 147 11.43 -7.12 -9.03
C MET A 147 11.96 -8.40 -9.69
N VAL A 148 11.80 -9.56 -9.06
CA VAL A 148 12.22 -10.85 -9.64
C VAL A 148 11.43 -11.17 -10.91
N ALA A 149 10.11 -10.97 -10.90
CA ALA A 149 9.26 -11.20 -12.08
C ALA A 149 9.59 -10.26 -13.24
N ILE A 150 9.96 -9.00 -12.96
CA ILE A 150 10.42 -8.03 -13.97
C ILE A 150 11.72 -8.52 -14.59
N ASP A 151 12.72 -8.86 -13.78
CA ASP A 151 14.02 -9.34 -14.25
C ASP A 151 13.89 -10.58 -15.13
N ASP A 152 13.11 -11.57 -14.68
CA ASP A 152 12.78 -12.78 -15.43
C ASP A 152 12.10 -12.47 -16.77
N ARG A 153 11.16 -11.51 -16.81
CA ARG A 153 10.47 -11.11 -18.05
C ARG A 153 11.44 -10.45 -19.02
N LEU A 154 12.25 -9.52 -18.54
CA LEU A 154 13.23 -8.80 -19.34
C LEU A 154 14.26 -9.75 -19.94
N LEU A 155 14.76 -10.71 -19.15
CA LEU A 155 15.71 -11.73 -19.62
C LEU A 155 15.12 -12.65 -20.69
N ARG A 156 13.84 -13.02 -20.57
CA ARG A 156 13.14 -13.81 -21.60
C ARG A 156 12.95 -13.02 -22.89
N MET A 157 12.60 -11.74 -22.80
CA MET A 157 12.39 -10.87 -23.97
C MET A 157 13.67 -10.60 -24.76
N SER A 158 14.81 -10.58 -24.08
CA SER A 158 16.13 -10.39 -24.70
C SER A 158 16.77 -11.70 -25.21
N GLY A 159 16.07 -12.84 -25.15
CA GLY A 159 16.61 -14.14 -25.55
C GLY A 159 17.78 -14.60 -24.68
N GLY A 160 17.84 -14.18 -23.41
CA GLY A 160 18.93 -14.51 -22.48
C GLY A 160 20.12 -13.54 -22.52
N VAL A 161 20.06 -12.48 -23.32
CA VAL A 161 21.06 -11.40 -23.36
C VAL A 161 20.73 -10.33 -22.29
N ALA A 162 21.69 -9.49 -21.91
CA ALA A 162 21.42 -8.37 -21.00
C ALA A 162 20.26 -7.50 -21.54
N PRO A 163 19.20 -7.28 -20.75
CA PRO A 163 18.04 -6.52 -21.21
C PRO A 163 18.36 -5.04 -21.40
N ARG A 164 17.67 -4.39 -22.35
CA ARG A 164 17.79 -2.95 -22.64
C ARG A 164 17.27 -2.04 -21.53
N GLY A 165 16.75 -2.60 -20.44
CA GLY A 165 16.27 -1.91 -19.26
C GLY A 165 16.89 -2.50 -18.00
N ARG A 166 17.43 -1.65 -17.13
CA ARG A 166 18.11 -2.04 -15.89
C ARG A 166 17.45 -1.36 -14.70
N LEU A 167 17.14 -2.14 -13.66
CA LEU A 167 16.72 -1.59 -12.37
C LEU A 167 17.93 -0.89 -11.72
N LEU A 168 17.81 0.42 -11.49
CA LEU A 168 18.85 1.22 -10.85
C LEU A 168 18.69 1.25 -9.33
N LEU A 169 17.48 1.53 -8.86
CA LEU A 169 17.22 1.72 -7.44
C LEU A 169 15.76 1.43 -7.08
N GLN A 170 15.55 1.11 -5.81
CA GLN A 170 14.25 1.01 -5.18
C GLN A 170 14.15 2.08 -4.08
N VAL A 171 13.17 2.98 -4.17
CA VAL A 171 12.81 3.90 -3.06
C VAL A 171 11.45 3.51 -2.54
N HIS A 172 11.40 2.81 -1.40
CA HIS A 172 10.15 2.31 -0.82
C HIS A 172 9.32 1.47 -1.81
N ASP A 173 8.24 2.03 -2.35
CA ASP A 173 7.30 1.46 -3.32
C ASP A 173 7.59 1.86 -4.78
N GLU A 174 8.64 2.66 -5.02
CA GLU A 174 9.08 3.10 -6.34
C GLU A 174 10.26 2.27 -6.85
N LEU A 175 10.22 1.88 -8.13
CA LEU A 175 11.31 1.23 -8.85
C LEU A 175 11.78 2.16 -9.98
N VAL A 176 13.05 2.55 -9.95
CA VAL A 176 13.63 3.40 -11.00
C VAL A 176 14.45 2.54 -11.94
N PHE A 177 14.15 2.66 -13.22
CA PHE A 177 14.86 1.96 -14.27
C PHE A 177 15.57 2.96 -15.18
N GLU A 178 16.70 2.52 -15.72
CA GLU A 178 17.32 3.12 -16.89
C GLU A 178 17.05 2.22 -18.09
N VAL A 179 16.77 2.80 -19.24
CA VAL A 179 16.42 2.06 -20.45
C VAL A 179 17.01 2.74 -21.66
N GLU A 180 17.53 1.94 -22.60
CA GLU A 180 18.00 2.45 -23.89
C GLU A 180 16.86 3.09 -24.69
N GLU A 181 17.21 4.03 -25.55
CA GLU A 181 16.25 4.68 -26.45
C GLU A 181 15.53 3.62 -27.31
N GLY A 182 14.19 3.69 -27.35
CA GLY A 182 13.34 2.68 -28.00
C GLY A 182 13.00 1.44 -27.16
N GLY A 183 13.62 1.23 -25.99
CA GLY A 183 13.32 0.10 -25.09
C GLY A 183 12.19 0.36 -24.08
N ALA A 184 11.76 1.62 -23.92
CA ALA A 184 10.84 2.05 -22.86
C ALA A 184 9.49 1.33 -22.89
N ALA A 185 8.88 1.16 -24.07
CA ALA A 185 7.57 0.51 -24.21
C ALA A 185 7.61 -0.98 -23.78
N ALA A 186 8.69 -1.68 -24.11
CA ALA A 186 8.89 -3.08 -23.74
C ALA A 186 9.11 -3.23 -22.22
N LEU A 187 9.94 -2.36 -21.64
CA LEU A 187 10.15 -2.32 -20.19
C LEU A 187 8.84 -2.01 -19.45
N ARG A 188 8.07 -1.03 -19.93
CA ARG A 188 6.77 -0.67 -19.38
C ARG A 188 5.83 -1.88 -19.32
N ASP A 189 5.67 -2.59 -20.43
CA ASP A 189 4.81 -3.78 -20.50
C ASP A 189 5.27 -4.87 -19.53
N ALA A 190 6.57 -5.12 -19.43
CA ALA A 190 7.14 -6.07 -18.48
C ALA A 190 6.87 -5.67 -17.02
N VAL A 191 7.08 -4.40 -16.67
CA VAL A 191 6.82 -3.83 -15.34
C VAL A 191 5.35 -3.93 -14.98
N THR A 192 4.46 -3.47 -15.87
CA THR A 192 3.01 -3.53 -15.63
C THR A 192 2.55 -4.95 -15.39
N LYS A 193 2.94 -5.89 -16.26
CA LYS A 193 2.52 -7.29 -16.11
C LYS A 193 3.04 -7.91 -14.80
N ALA A 194 4.30 -7.69 -14.48
CA ALA A 194 4.89 -8.23 -13.26
C ALA A 194 4.27 -7.65 -11.98
N MET A 195 4.08 -6.33 -11.92
CA MET A 195 3.53 -5.67 -10.73
C MET A 195 2.05 -5.96 -10.52
N VAL A 196 1.27 -6.04 -11.60
CA VAL A 196 -0.20 -6.19 -11.52
C VAL A 196 -0.63 -7.66 -11.43
N HIS A 197 0.05 -8.58 -12.12
CA HIS A 197 -0.41 -9.98 -12.22
C HIS A 197 0.45 -10.96 -11.42
N ASP A 198 1.77 -10.78 -11.41
CA ASP A 198 2.68 -11.82 -10.89
C ASP A 198 3.03 -11.63 -9.41
N ALA A 199 2.92 -10.41 -8.88
CA ALA A 199 3.39 -10.09 -7.52
C ALA A 199 2.59 -10.83 -6.43
N ALA A 200 1.25 -10.87 -6.53
CA ALA A 200 0.36 -11.66 -5.70
C ALA A 200 -1.09 -11.63 -6.21
N MET A 201 -1.88 -12.65 -5.83
CA MET A 201 -3.33 -12.61 -5.90
C MET A 201 -3.90 -11.79 -4.74
N LEU A 202 -4.37 -10.58 -5.05
CA LEU A 202 -4.95 -9.65 -4.07
C LEU A 202 -6.44 -9.43 -4.35
N LYS A 203 -7.19 -9.07 -3.31
CA LYS A 203 -8.64 -8.75 -3.41
C LYS A 203 -8.90 -7.35 -3.97
N VAL A 204 -7.83 -6.58 -4.19
CA VAL A 204 -7.84 -5.24 -4.76
C VAL A 204 -6.71 -5.15 -5.79
N PRO A 205 -6.91 -4.49 -6.94
CA PRO A 205 -5.89 -4.34 -7.95
C PRO A 205 -4.77 -3.42 -7.45
N LEU A 206 -3.52 -3.75 -7.81
CA LEU A 206 -2.40 -2.85 -7.62
C LEU A 206 -2.38 -1.84 -8.77
N ARG A 207 -2.67 -0.57 -8.46
CA ARG A 207 -2.52 0.53 -9.42
C ARG A 207 -1.08 1.00 -9.39
N ILE A 208 -0.44 1.02 -10.56
CA ILE A 208 0.91 1.56 -10.72
C ILE A 208 0.82 2.88 -11.49
N VAL A 209 1.72 3.81 -11.16
CA VAL A 209 1.88 5.06 -11.89
C VAL A 209 3.25 5.02 -12.51
N ILE A 210 3.31 5.10 -13.84
CA ILE A 210 4.57 5.09 -14.58
C ILE A 210 4.88 6.52 -14.99
N LYS A 211 6.11 6.93 -14.69
CA LYS A 211 6.68 8.20 -15.12
C LYS A 211 7.92 7.94 -15.95
N GLN A 212 8.13 8.76 -16.97
CA GLN A 212 9.28 8.67 -17.87
C GLN A 212 9.87 10.05 -18.10
N GLY A 213 11.18 10.11 -18.30
CA GLY A 213 11.90 11.34 -18.58
C GLY A 213 13.38 11.07 -18.85
N PRO A 214 14.11 12.06 -19.40
CA PRO A 214 15.53 11.93 -19.70
C PRO A 214 16.42 11.93 -18.44
N SER A 215 15.87 12.36 -17.29
CA SER A 215 16.55 12.35 -16.00
C SER A 215 15.54 12.18 -14.86
N LEU A 216 16.02 11.77 -13.68
CA LEU A 216 15.18 11.56 -12.49
C LEU A 216 14.42 12.83 -12.07
N GLY A 217 14.98 14.02 -12.33
CA GLY A 217 14.36 15.31 -12.00
C GLY A 217 13.32 15.79 -13.03
N GLN A 218 13.20 15.13 -14.17
CA GLN A 218 12.36 15.53 -15.30
C GLN A 218 11.37 14.41 -15.69
N LEU A 219 10.93 13.63 -14.70
CA LEU A 219 9.95 12.56 -14.90
C LEU A 219 8.55 13.12 -15.06
N GLU A 220 7.92 12.87 -16.20
CA GLU A 220 6.52 13.22 -16.47
C GLU A 220 5.64 11.98 -16.34
N THR A 221 4.42 12.18 -15.85
CA THR A 221 3.44 11.09 -15.75
C THR A 221 2.86 10.84 -17.13
N GLU A 222 2.96 9.61 -17.63
CA GLU A 222 2.32 9.25 -18.89
C GLU A 222 0.79 9.30 -18.72
N SER A 223 0.12 9.99 -19.65
CA SER A 223 -1.28 10.41 -19.57
C SER A 223 -2.32 9.27 -19.50
N ASP A 224 -1.95 8.02 -19.77
CA ASP A 224 -2.88 6.89 -19.96
C ASP A 224 -2.80 5.77 -18.89
N ASN A 225 -2.09 5.98 -17.77
CA ASN A 225 -1.60 4.86 -16.95
C ASN A 225 -2.45 4.39 -15.75
N LEU A 226 -3.73 4.73 -15.64
CA LEU A 226 -4.60 3.99 -14.71
C LEU A 226 -5.03 2.67 -15.35
N THR A 227 -4.09 1.73 -15.51
CA THR A 227 -4.44 0.34 -15.88
C THR A 227 -5.13 -0.34 -14.71
N GLN A 228 -6.45 -0.14 -14.61
CA GLN A 228 -7.33 -1.02 -13.84
C GLN A 228 -7.48 -2.32 -14.61
N THR A 229 -6.69 -3.33 -14.25
CA THR A 229 -6.96 -4.68 -14.75
C THR A 229 -7.69 -5.43 -13.65
N GLN A 230 -9.01 -5.54 -13.77
CA GLN A 230 -9.79 -6.48 -12.99
C GLN A 230 -9.34 -7.90 -13.34
N TRP A 231 -8.99 -8.69 -12.34
CA TRP A 231 -8.78 -10.13 -12.51
C TRP A 231 -10.11 -10.76 -12.94
N ALA A 232 -10.25 -11.10 -14.22
CA ALA A 232 -11.29 -12.02 -14.68
C ALA A 232 -10.86 -13.43 -14.26
N GLY A 233 -11.50 -13.96 -13.22
CA GLY A 233 -11.25 -15.33 -12.76
C GLY A 233 -11.53 -16.35 -13.87
N HIS A 234 -10.57 -17.24 -14.07
CA HIS A 234 -10.81 -18.57 -14.64
C HIS A 234 -10.68 -19.60 -13.52
#